data_AF-A0A7C1QY75-F1
#
_entry.id   AF-A0A7C1QY75-F1
#
_cell.length_a   1.000
_cell.length_b   1.000
_cell.length_c   1.000
_cell.angle_alpha   90.00
_cell.angle_beta   90.00
_cell.angle_gamma   90.00
#
_symmetry.space_group_name_H-M   'P 1'
#
loop_
_entity.id
_entity.type
_entity.pdbx_description
1 polymer ?
#
loop_
_entity_poly.entity_id
_entity_poly.type
_entity_poly.pdbx_seq_one_letter_code
_entity_poly.pdbx_strand_id
1 'polypeptide(L)' 'AESKRYKLVAHAWKEGEQVKAKVSPELVGPDSVLYNISGTTAIVQFESDVLGKLSLIEKDLGTRTTAYGLLADFINAVTG' A
#
# COMPACT_ATOMS: atom_id res chain seq x y z
N ALA A 1 -15.92 13.32 -20.31
CA ALA A 1 -16.05 13.02 -18.87
C ALA A 1 -14.78 12.30 -18.44
N GLU A 2 -14.05 12.83 -17.46
CA GLU A 2 -12.81 12.20 -16.98
C GLU A 2 -13.15 10.86 -16.31
N SER A 3 -12.58 9.76 -16.82
CA SER A 3 -12.79 8.41 -16.29
C SER A 3 -12.04 8.26 -14.98
N LYS A 4 -12.64 8.70 -13.88
CA LYS A 4 -12.09 8.58 -12.52
C LYS A 4 -12.84 7.53 -11.72
N ARG A 5 -12.19 6.99 -10.69
CA ARG A 5 -12.73 5.93 -9.82
C ARG A 5 -12.59 6.34 -8.36
N TYR A 6 -13.56 5.98 -7.53
CA TYR A 6 -13.38 6.09 -6.08
C TYR A 6 -12.53 4.93 -5.55
N LYS A 7 -11.60 5.25 -4.65
CA LYS A 7 -10.81 4.30 -3.86
C LYS A 7 -10.81 4.74 -2.40
N LEU A 8 -10.90 3.81 -1.46
CA LEU A 8 -10.64 4.11 -0.05
C LEU A 8 -9.14 3.98 0.16
N VAL A 9 -8.45 5.10 0.41
CA VAL A 9 -6.98 5.13 0.46
C VAL A 9 -6.53 5.46 1.87
N ALA A 10 -5.53 4.70 2.35
CA ALA A 10 -4.83 4.99 3.59
C ALA A 10 -3.50 5.68 3.27
N HIS A 11 -3.26 6.81 3.92
CA HIS A 11 -2.02 7.58 3.81
C HIS A 11 -1.40 7.74 5.19
N ALA A 12 -0.07 7.68 5.24
CA ALA A 12 0.72 8.10 6.39
C ALA A 12 1.93 8.90 5.90
N TRP A 13 2.22 10.03 6.53
CA TRP A 13 3.33 10.89 6.16
C TRP A 13 3.92 11.59 7.39
N LYS A 14 5.16 12.06 7.27
CA LYS A 14 5.82 12.88 8.28
C LYS A 14 5.70 14.36 7.88
N GLU A 15 5.26 15.21 8.82
CA GLU A 15 5.22 16.66 8.68
C GLU A 15 5.98 17.30 9.85
N GLY A 16 7.18 17.83 9.59
CA GLY A 16 8.11 18.20 10.65
C GLY A 16 8.48 16.98 11.50
N GLU A 17 8.34 17.06 12.82
CA GLU A 17 8.55 15.90 13.73
C GLU A 17 7.29 15.07 13.99
N GLN A 18 6.17 15.37 13.34
CA GLN A 18 4.90 14.69 13.58
C GLN A 18 4.60 13.66 12.49
N VAL A 19 4.12 12.49 12.90
CA VAL A 19 3.55 11.49 11.98
C VAL A 19 2.05 11.72 11.90
N LYS A 20 1.54 11.90 10.68
CA LYS A 20 0.12 12.02 10.37
C LYS A 20 -0.36 10.80 9.60
N ALA A 21 -1.61 10.43 9.78
CA ALA A 21 -2.26 9.38 9.01
C ALA A 21 -3.72 9.73 8.74
N LYS A 22 -4.24 9.25 7.62
CA LYS A 22 -5.63 9.47 7.19
C LYS A 22 -6.12 8.30 6.35
N VAL A 23 -7.38 7.94 6.53
CA VAL A 23 -8.11 7.04 5.61
C VAL A 23 -9.30 7.81 5.04
N SER A 24 -9.40 7.93 3.72
CA SER A 24 -10.55 8.61 3.09
C SER A 24 -10.87 8.09 1.68
N PRO A 25 -12.13 8.18 1.24
CA PRO A 25 -12.48 8.01 -0.16
C PRO A 25 -11.82 9.08 -1.03
N GLU A 26 -11.13 8.68 -2.09
CA GLU A 26 -10.41 9.54 -3.01
C GLU A 26 -10.79 9.22 -4.45
N LEU A 27 -10.94 10.27 -5.26
CA LEU A 27 -11.27 10.18 -6.68
C LEU A 27 -9.96 10.08 -7.48
N VAL A 28 -9.60 8.88 -7.93
CA VAL A 28 -8.34 8.62 -8.64
C VAL A 28 -8.53 8.61 -10.15
N GLY A 29 -7.61 9.26 -10.86
CA GLY A 29 -7.54 9.27 -12.32
C GLY A 29 -6.65 8.15 -12.89
N PRO A 30 -6.67 7.93 -14.22
CA PRO A 30 -5.92 6.87 -14.89
C PRO A 30 -4.40 7.02 -14.81
N ASP A 31 -3.92 8.21 -14.46
CA ASP A 31 -2.53 8.57 -14.16
C ASP A 31 -2.06 8.08 -12.78
N SER A 32 -2.98 7.71 -11.88
CA SER A 32 -2.66 7.15 -10.58
C SER A 32 -2.44 5.65 -10.63
N VAL A 33 -1.38 5.17 -9.96
CA VAL A 33 -1.13 3.72 -9.78
C VAL A 33 -2.29 3.01 -9.06
N LEU A 34 -3.10 3.74 -8.29
CA LEU A 34 -4.24 3.21 -7.56
C LEU A 34 -5.44 2.90 -8.48
N TYR A 35 -5.49 3.47 -9.68
CA TYR A 35 -6.65 3.41 -10.57
C TYR A 35 -7.05 1.99 -10.94
N ASN A 36 -6.05 1.18 -11.28
CA ASN A 36 -6.21 -0.20 -11.75
C ASN A 36 -6.20 -1.25 -10.63
N ILE A 37 -6.05 -0.84 -9.37
CA ILE A 37 -6.05 -1.78 -8.23
C ILE A 37 -7.48 -2.18 -7.91
N SER A 38 -7.80 -3.47 -8.01
CA SER A 38 -9.16 -3.98 -7.83
C SER A 38 -9.17 -5.41 -7.30
N GLY A 39 -10.34 -5.85 -6.82
CA GLY A 39 -10.50 -7.17 -6.25
C GLY A 39 -9.61 -7.35 -5.01
N THR A 40 -8.86 -8.44 -4.99
CA THR A 40 -7.90 -8.79 -3.92
C THR A 40 -6.47 -8.36 -4.24
N THR A 41 -6.27 -7.42 -5.17
CA THR A 41 -4.94 -6.81 -5.37
C THR A 41 -4.71 -5.76 -4.29
N ALA A 42 -3.57 -5.83 -3.62
CA ALA A 42 -3.11 -4.79 -2.69
C ALA A 42 -1.94 -4.01 -3.28
N ILE A 43 -1.85 -2.74 -2.89
CA ILE A 43 -0.72 -1.87 -3.21
C ILE A 43 -0.30 -1.10 -1.96
N VAL A 44 1.00 -0.93 -1.78
CA VAL A 44 1.56 0.09 -0.91
C VAL A 44 2.61 0.86 -1.70
N GLN A 45 2.57 2.19 -1.62
CA GLN A 45 3.56 3.06 -2.23
C GLN A 45 4.27 3.85 -1.15
N PHE A 46 5.60 3.75 -1.13
CA PHE A 46 6.47 4.54 -0.29
C PHE A 46 7.01 5.71 -1.10
N GLU A 47 7.00 6.90 -0.51
CA GLU A 47 7.65 8.08 -1.06
C GLU A 47 8.80 8.46 -0.12
N SER A 48 10.01 8.49 -0.68
CA SER A 48 11.24 8.81 0.05
C SER A 48 12.02 9.90 -0.69
N ASP A 49 12.87 10.59 0.05
CA ASP A 49 13.74 11.66 -0.45
C ASP A 49 14.78 11.18 -1.47
N VAL A 50 15.31 9.96 -1.31
CA VAL A 50 16.37 9.42 -2.18
C VAL A 50 15.81 8.53 -3.29
N LEU A 51 15.00 7.52 -2.95
CA LEU A 51 14.50 6.54 -3.94
C LEU A 51 13.26 7.06 -4.70
N GLY A 52 12.68 8.19 -4.28
CA GLY A 52 11.43 8.70 -4.83
C GLY A 52 10.27 7.77 -4.48
N LYS A 53 9.43 7.44 -5.47
CA LYS A 53 8.23 6.61 -5.30
C LYS A 53 8.53 5.14 -5.59
N LEU A 54 8.39 4.28 -4.58
CA LEU A 54 8.51 2.83 -4.67
C LEU A 54 7.17 2.16 -4.38
N SER A 55 6.63 1.40 -5.34
CA SER A 55 5.36 0.69 -5.19
C SER A 55 5.56 -0.81 -5.10
N LEU A 56 4.98 -1.43 -4.08
CA LEU A 56 4.84 -2.88 -3.97
C LEU A 56 3.39 -3.24 -4.27
N ILE A 57 3.20 -4.13 -5.25
CA ILE A 57 1.89 -4.61 -5.68
C ILE A 57 1.84 -6.12 -5.49
N GLU A 58 0.91 -6.58 -4.66
CA GLU A 58 0.57 -7.99 -4.52
C GLU A 58 -0.74 -8.24 -5.26
N LYS A 59 -0.69 -9.10 -6.27
CA LYS A 59 -1.88 -9.55 -7.00
C LYS A 59 -2.41 -10.83 -6.37
N ASP A 60 -3.73 -10.97 -6.41
CA ASP A 60 -4.42 -12.21 -6.05
C ASP A 60 -4.05 -12.70 -4.63
N LEU A 61 -4.20 -11.81 -3.64
CA LEU A 61 -4.02 -12.13 -2.23
C LEU A 61 -4.74 -13.44 -1.88
N GLY A 62 -4.02 -14.34 -1.22
CA GLY A 62 -4.51 -15.67 -0.83
C GLY A 62 -4.03 -16.09 0.55
N THR A 63 -4.69 -17.08 1.13
CA THR A 63 -4.39 -17.53 2.50
C THR A 63 -2.95 -17.98 2.70
N ARG A 64 -2.30 -18.47 1.64
CA ARG A 64 -0.87 -18.85 1.66
C ARG A 64 0.04 -17.65 1.94
N THR A 65 -0.14 -16.52 1.27
CA THR A 65 0.75 -15.35 1.47
C THR A 65 0.56 -14.78 2.87
N THR A 66 -0.67 -14.78 3.39
CA THR A 66 -0.95 -14.44 4.80
C THR A 66 -0.25 -15.37 5.79
N ALA A 67 -0.29 -16.70 5.57
CA ALA A 67 0.38 -17.66 6.45
C ALA A 67 1.91 -17.55 6.42
N TYR A 68 2.48 -17.23 5.24
CA TYR A 68 3.91 -16.97 5.11
C TYR A 68 4.37 -15.76 5.92
N GLY A 69 3.53 -14.72 6.07
CA GLY A 69 3.83 -13.59 6.95
C GLY A 69 4.11 -14.03 8.38
N LEU A 70 3.21 -14.84 8.96
CA LEU A 70 3.37 -15.37 10.32
C LEU A 70 4.61 -16.27 10.46
N LEU A 71 4.88 -17.11 9.46
CA LEU A 71 6.06 -17.97 9.46
C LEU A 71 7.36 -17.15 9.41
N ALA A 72 7.41 -16.11 8.56
CA ALA A 72 8.56 -15.23 8.46
C ALA A 72 8.81 -14.49 9.78
N ASP A 73 7.75 -13.97 10.40
CA ASP A 73 7.83 -13.32 11.73
C ASP A 73 8.37 -14.28 12.79
N PHE A 74 7.88 -15.53 12.80
CA PHE A 74 8.36 -16.54 13.73
C PHE A 74 9.84 -16.87 13.53
N ILE A 75 10.27 -17.12 12.29
CA ILE A 75 11.68 -17.38 11.97
C ILE A 75 12.55 -16.23 12.46
N ASN A 76 12.21 -14.98 12.08
CA ASN A 76 12.96 -13.80 12.49
C ASN A 76 13.06 -13.66 14.01
N ALA A 77 11.99 -13.98 14.74
CA ALA A 77 11.97 -13.90 16.20
C ALA A 77 12.89 -14.93 16.89
N VAL A 78 13.07 -16.12 16.30
CA VAL A 78 13.87 -17.20 16.91
C VAL A 78 15.31 -17.27 16.37
N THR A 79 15.60 -16.65 15.23
CA THR A 79 16.93 -16.63 14.61
C THR A 79 17.74 -15.36 14.86
N GLY A 80 17.24 -14.44 15.71
CA GLY A 80 17.77 -13.09 15.96
C GLY A 80 19.27 -12.92 15.80
#